data_AF-A0A6C0H924-F1
#
_entry.id   AF-A0A6C0H924-F1
#
_cell.length_a   1.000
_cell.length_b   1.000
_cell.length_c   1.000
_cell.angle_alpha   90.00
_cell.angle_beta   90.00
_cell.angle_gamma   90.00
#
_symmetry.space_group_name_H-M   'P 1'
#
loop_
_entity.id
_entity.type
_entity.pdbx_description
1 polymer ?
#
loop_
_entity_poly.entity_id
_entity_poly.type
_entity_poly.pdbx_seq_one_letter_code
_entity_poly.pdbx_strand_id
1 'polypeptide(L)'
;MNETTDETPTMIKHSDPSIINDETKAYAINNVYQLFEKYYGDEYMIQRLQYHLINILPTTLDTEDKTHQEKIKRNDFLTSEQQIFIQVFLSKNRYYYLPNNNCFYEYTNNTFASVKEDHIQHKLLTNISKDGVLIQWKYKTKVNIIKQIKDRHLFKCVPEPETIQNVLNHLYPAGLFKTKTEAKYFLTVLGDNILKKNTDLIFFIKPSVKKILTELENIIYITSGFTNPTFNFMTKYHESYSFDKCRIINMNHTIQVDIWKNILKNIGLDLLCVAVHYSNRYDDSESYIHNKVDDEEIKKYTLYFKNNNQQVILDNFCNTCIQKVDATGMGFASSINWKNMHYLWKNYISGCSLPNMIYSNHLKTLLKEKYQYDEAGDCYLNVISKYTPYVSDFIHFWDTSIQVLPLDKFENDFEIDELCSLFKKWIQTCDSGSYLSSKTGNISENDVVKIIHHFYPSIEIVDHKYVLNISCNLWDKTGEVDNYLKMFKKHYAEVSLKKGTNESLISFDEVYDFYCEKVKENDSRCVNKRFFEKYLFYNFTPYIKYEKFISLDWLLC
;
A
#
# COMPACT_ATOMS: atom_id res chain seq x y z
N MET A 1 -53.62 -27.10 50.68
CA MET A 1 -54.64 -26.05 50.55
C MET A 1 -54.31 -25.25 49.31
N ASN A 2 -55.23 -25.31 48.36
CA ASN A 2 -55.39 -24.51 47.14
C ASN A 2 -54.32 -24.59 46.05
N GLU A 3 -54.65 -25.48 45.11
CA GLU A 3 -54.34 -25.44 43.68
C GLU A 3 -54.80 -24.11 43.04
N THR A 4 -53.98 -23.59 42.14
CA THR A 4 -54.42 -22.90 40.90
C THR A 4 -53.27 -22.95 39.91
N THR A 5 -53.27 -23.94 39.01
CA THR A 5 -52.46 -23.93 37.78
C THR A 5 -53.40 -23.68 36.60
N ASP A 6 -53.23 -22.50 36.02
CA ASP A 6 -53.84 -22.05 34.78
C ASP A 6 -52.99 -22.62 33.62
N GLU A 7 -53.44 -23.71 33.00
CA GLU A 7 -52.82 -24.26 31.79
C GLU A 7 -53.70 -24.01 30.56
N THR A 8 -53.23 -23.08 29.75
CA THR A 8 -53.62 -22.85 28.36
C THR A 8 -53.50 -24.12 27.51
N PRO A 9 -54.42 -24.40 26.57
CA PRO A 9 -54.35 -25.60 25.75
C PRO A 9 -53.23 -25.49 24.70
N THR A 10 -52.30 -26.43 24.79
CA THR A 10 -51.15 -26.59 23.89
C THR A 10 -51.63 -27.16 22.54
N MET A 11 -51.43 -26.41 21.46
CA MET A 11 -51.59 -26.93 20.09
C MET A 11 -50.57 -28.05 19.84
N ILE A 12 -51.06 -29.26 19.58
CA ILE A 12 -50.28 -30.43 19.18
C ILE A 12 -49.76 -30.21 17.75
N LYS A 13 -48.43 -30.21 17.59
CA LYS A 13 -47.73 -30.24 16.29
C LYS A 13 -47.60 -31.70 15.82
N HIS A 14 -48.04 -31.92 14.58
CA HIS A 14 -47.66 -32.97 13.62
C HIS A 14 -47.15 -34.32 14.15
N SER A 15 -48.02 -35.33 14.08
CA SER A 15 -47.70 -36.77 14.11
C SER A 15 -48.08 -37.42 12.77
N ASP A 16 -47.35 -38.47 12.39
CA ASP A 16 -47.52 -39.31 11.19
C ASP A 16 -49.00 -39.67 10.87
N PRO A 17 -49.41 -39.68 9.59
CA PRO A 17 -50.78 -39.96 9.17
C PRO A 17 -51.22 -41.44 9.36
N SER A 18 -50.30 -42.33 9.77
CA SER A 18 -50.58 -43.75 10.04
C SER A 18 -51.06 -44.03 11.47
N ILE A 19 -51.15 -43.01 12.33
CA ILE A 19 -51.65 -43.12 13.71
C ILE A 19 -52.82 -42.14 13.90
N ILE A 20 -53.88 -42.29 13.10
CA ILE A 20 -55.19 -41.77 13.51
C ILE A 20 -55.74 -42.80 14.49
N ASN A 21 -55.49 -42.52 15.77
CA ASN A 21 -55.86 -43.27 16.96
C ASN A 21 -57.22 -43.99 16.84
N ASP A 22 -57.26 -45.31 17.02
CA ASP A 22 -58.54 -46.05 17.16
C ASP A 22 -59.42 -45.44 18.28
N GLU A 23 -58.80 -44.82 19.28
CA GLU A 23 -59.46 -44.08 20.36
C GLU A 23 -60.21 -42.82 19.90
N THR A 24 -59.66 -42.02 18.96
CA THR A 24 -60.34 -40.83 18.44
C THR A 24 -61.51 -41.20 17.53
N LYS A 25 -61.37 -42.29 16.78
CA LYS A 25 -62.47 -42.87 16.00
C LYS A 25 -63.60 -43.37 16.89
N ALA A 26 -63.27 -44.11 17.95
CA ALA A 26 -64.26 -44.57 18.94
C ALA A 26 -64.97 -43.41 19.63
N TYR A 27 -64.24 -42.34 19.99
CA TYR A 27 -64.81 -41.13 20.59
C TYR A 27 -65.75 -40.38 19.66
N ALA A 28 -65.40 -40.24 18.37
CA ALA A 28 -66.25 -39.59 17.37
C ALA A 28 -67.56 -40.37 17.17
N ILE A 29 -67.48 -41.71 17.09
CA ILE A 29 -68.66 -42.57 16.98
C ILE A 29 -69.55 -42.45 18.23
N ASN A 30 -68.97 -42.45 19.43
CA ASN A 30 -69.73 -42.29 20.67
C ASN A 30 -70.43 -40.92 20.75
N ASN A 31 -69.79 -39.84 20.31
CA ASN A 31 -70.42 -38.52 20.21
C ASN A 31 -71.61 -38.50 19.24
N VAL A 32 -71.49 -39.18 18.10
CA VAL A 32 -72.60 -39.32 17.15
C VAL A 32 -73.78 -40.06 17.81
N TYR A 33 -73.52 -41.15 18.53
CA TYR A 33 -74.56 -41.86 19.29
C TYR A 33 -75.23 -40.96 20.35
N GLN A 34 -74.45 -40.20 21.12
CA GLN A 34 -75.01 -39.26 22.11
C GLN A 34 -75.88 -38.17 21.46
N LEU A 35 -75.55 -37.73 20.25
CA LEU A 35 -76.37 -36.77 19.49
C LEU A 35 -77.69 -37.39 19.04
N PHE A 36 -77.70 -38.68 18.64
CA PHE A 36 -78.94 -39.39 18.32
C PHE A 36 -79.81 -39.62 19.57
N GLU A 37 -79.23 -39.92 20.73
CA GLU A 37 -79.96 -40.06 21.99
C GLU A 37 -80.57 -38.73 22.45
N LYS A 38 -79.83 -37.62 22.32
CA LYS A 38 -80.27 -36.28 22.73
C LYS A 38 -81.50 -35.78 21.97
N TYR A 39 -81.66 -36.17 20.70
CA TYR A 39 -82.75 -35.71 19.83
C TYR A 39 -83.79 -36.81 19.52
N TYR A 40 -83.79 -37.93 20.26
CA TYR A 40 -84.61 -39.13 20.00
C TYR A 40 -86.13 -38.88 19.86
N GLY A 41 -86.66 -37.79 20.42
CA GLY A 41 -88.08 -37.42 20.37
C GLY A 41 -88.46 -36.36 19.33
N ASP A 42 -87.52 -35.83 18.54
CA ASP A 42 -87.74 -34.76 17.56
C ASP A 42 -87.41 -35.27 16.15
N GLU A 43 -88.42 -35.74 15.41
CA GLU A 43 -88.27 -36.27 14.05
C GLU A 43 -87.57 -35.30 13.09
N TYR A 44 -87.81 -33.99 13.25
CA TYR A 44 -87.20 -32.96 12.41
C TYR A 44 -85.69 -32.88 12.66
N MET A 45 -85.27 -32.91 13.93
CA MET A 45 -83.85 -32.87 14.29
C MET A 45 -83.11 -34.16 13.95
N ILE A 46 -83.75 -35.33 14.05
CA ILE A 46 -83.15 -36.61 13.63
C ILE A 46 -82.92 -36.64 12.12
N GLN A 47 -83.90 -36.23 11.31
CA GLN A 47 -83.75 -36.16 9.86
C GLN A 47 -82.65 -35.19 9.45
N ARG A 48 -82.54 -34.05 10.14
CA ARG A 48 -81.48 -33.07 9.89
C ARG A 48 -80.11 -33.60 10.30
N LEU A 49 -80.00 -34.30 11.43
CA LEU A 49 -78.77 -34.97 11.86
C LEU A 49 -78.32 -36.02 10.84
N GLN A 50 -79.24 -36.86 10.35
CA GLN A 50 -78.97 -37.83 9.29
C GLN A 50 -78.52 -37.16 7.99
N TYR A 51 -79.18 -36.08 7.56
CA TYR A 51 -78.79 -35.33 6.37
C TYR A 51 -77.39 -34.71 6.51
N HIS A 52 -77.05 -34.17 7.69
CA HIS A 52 -75.73 -33.63 7.96
C HIS A 52 -74.63 -34.70 7.97
N LEU A 53 -74.89 -35.89 8.55
CA LEU A 53 -73.91 -36.98 8.63
C LEU A 53 -73.73 -37.74 7.32
N ILE A 54 -74.81 -37.95 6.55
CA ILE A 54 -74.80 -38.78 5.34
C ILE A 54 -74.50 -37.95 4.10
N ASN A 55 -75.01 -36.72 4.00
CA ASN A 55 -74.92 -35.92 2.77
C ASN A 55 -73.93 -34.75 2.89
N ILE A 56 -73.99 -33.95 3.96
CA ILE A 56 -73.16 -32.75 4.10
C ILE A 56 -71.72 -33.12 4.50
N LEU A 57 -71.52 -34.01 5.46
CA LEU A 57 -70.19 -34.33 5.96
C LEU A 57 -69.29 -34.96 4.88
N PRO A 58 -69.72 -35.95 4.09
CA PRO A 58 -68.86 -36.52 3.03
C PRO A 58 -68.56 -35.51 1.93
N THR A 59 -69.55 -34.71 1.52
CA THR A 59 -69.33 -33.67 0.48
C THR A 59 -68.38 -32.58 0.96
N THR A 60 -68.48 -32.18 2.23
CA THR A 60 -67.56 -31.19 2.84
C THR A 60 -66.14 -31.75 2.89
N LEU A 61 -65.96 -32.99 3.35
CA LEU A 61 -64.64 -33.63 3.40
C LEU A 61 -64.03 -33.85 2.01
N ASP A 62 -64.82 -34.24 1.01
CA ASP A 62 -64.35 -34.34 -0.38
C ASP A 62 -63.91 -32.98 -0.95
N THR A 63 -64.62 -31.90 -0.61
CA THR A 63 -64.20 -30.55 -1.01
C THR A 63 -62.96 -30.07 -0.27
N GLU A 64 -62.81 -30.42 1.01
CA GLU A 64 -61.63 -30.13 1.82
C GLU A 64 -60.39 -30.89 1.32
N ASP A 65 -60.53 -32.18 0.97
CA ASP A 65 -59.43 -32.97 0.40
C ASP A 65 -58.99 -32.42 -0.96
N LYS A 66 -59.94 -32.11 -1.85
CA LYS A 66 -59.64 -31.48 -3.14
C LYS A 66 -58.91 -30.15 -2.97
N THR A 67 -59.40 -29.27 -2.08
CA THR A 67 -58.71 -28.00 -1.81
C THR A 67 -57.36 -28.19 -1.12
N HIS A 68 -57.19 -29.23 -0.30
CA HIS A 68 -55.90 -29.57 0.29
C HIS A 68 -54.89 -30.04 -0.78
N GLN A 69 -55.29 -30.95 -1.66
CA GLN A 69 -54.45 -31.41 -2.77
C GLN A 69 -54.09 -30.28 -3.74
N GLU A 70 -55.02 -29.39 -4.06
CA GLU A 70 -54.73 -28.20 -4.88
C GLU A 70 -53.75 -27.25 -4.18
N LYS A 71 -53.87 -27.05 -2.86
CA LYS A 71 -52.91 -26.27 -2.07
C LYS A 71 -51.52 -26.90 -2.09
N ILE A 72 -51.40 -28.23 -1.97
CA ILE A 72 -50.12 -28.94 -2.07
C ILE A 72 -49.50 -28.73 -3.46
N LYS A 73 -50.25 -29.02 -4.53
CA LYS A 73 -49.78 -28.85 -5.91
C LYS A 73 -49.34 -27.41 -6.21
N ARG A 74 -50.10 -26.42 -5.72
CA ARG A 74 -49.75 -25.00 -5.85
C ARG A 74 -48.49 -24.66 -5.06
N ASN A 75 -48.33 -25.19 -3.85
CA ASN A 75 -47.16 -24.97 -3.02
C ASN A 75 -45.90 -25.58 -3.65
N ASP A 76 -46.00 -26.78 -4.22
CA ASP A 76 -44.90 -27.45 -4.92
C ASP A 76 -44.48 -26.67 -6.17
N PHE A 77 -45.44 -26.24 -6.99
CA PHE A 77 -45.20 -25.39 -8.16
C PHE A 77 -44.56 -24.04 -7.80
N LEU A 78 -45.07 -23.35 -6.77
CA LEU A 78 -44.48 -22.09 -6.31
C LEU A 78 -43.08 -22.29 -5.74
N THR A 79 -42.79 -23.45 -5.16
CA THR A 79 -41.45 -23.78 -4.65
C THR A 79 -40.47 -24.00 -5.79
N SER A 80 -40.85 -24.72 -6.86
CA SER A 80 -39.99 -24.92 -8.02
C SER A 80 -39.70 -23.59 -8.74
N GLU A 81 -40.72 -22.77 -8.96
CA GLU A 81 -40.56 -21.44 -9.58
C GLU A 81 -39.69 -20.52 -8.71
N GLN A 82 -39.85 -20.57 -7.38
CA GLN A 82 -39.00 -19.82 -6.47
C GLN A 82 -37.54 -20.25 -6.59
N GLN A 83 -37.24 -21.55 -6.67
CA GLN A 83 -35.87 -22.03 -6.82
C GLN A 83 -35.24 -21.62 -8.16
N ILE A 84 -35.99 -21.74 -9.25
CA ILE A 84 -35.55 -21.31 -10.59
C ILE A 84 -35.25 -19.81 -10.59
N PHE A 85 -36.17 -19.00 -10.04
CA PHE A 85 -35.98 -17.57 -9.93
C PHE A 85 -34.73 -17.22 -9.12
N ILE A 86 -34.53 -17.85 -7.95
CA ILE A 86 -33.35 -17.64 -7.10
C ILE A 86 -32.07 -17.96 -7.89
N GLN A 87 -32.03 -19.09 -8.59
CA GLN A 87 -30.87 -19.52 -9.38
C GLN A 87 -30.56 -18.55 -10.53
N VAL A 88 -31.58 -18.11 -11.26
CA VAL A 88 -31.43 -17.13 -12.36
C VAL A 88 -31.00 -15.77 -11.82
N PHE A 89 -31.59 -15.31 -10.71
CA PHE A 89 -31.26 -14.02 -10.11
C PHE A 89 -29.82 -13.99 -9.59
N LEU A 90 -29.38 -15.05 -8.90
CA LEU A 90 -28.04 -15.16 -8.30
C LEU A 90 -26.93 -15.49 -9.31
N SER A 91 -27.28 -15.99 -10.50
CA SER A 91 -26.33 -16.17 -11.61
C SER A 91 -26.14 -14.89 -12.42
N LYS A 92 -27.23 -14.13 -12.65
CA LYS A 92 -27.18 -12.82 -13.30
C LYS A 92 -26.52 -11.76 -12.44
N ASN A 93 -26.75 -11.78 -11.13
CA ASN A 93 -26.19 -10.80 -10.20
C ASN A 93 -25.23 -11.48 -9.22
N ARG A 94 -23.93 -11.22 -9.39
CA ARG A 94 -22.88 -11.77 -8.53
C ARG A 94 -22.75 -10.91 -7.27
N TYR A 95 -23.64 -11.16 -6.31
CA TYR A 95 -23.58 -10.54 -4.99
C TYR A 95 -22.75 -11.39 -4.01
N TYR A 96 -22.00 -10.68 -3.17
CA TYR A 96 -21.17 -11.23 -2.11
C TYR A 96 -21.38 -10.46 -0.80
N TYR A 97 -21.00 -11.09 0.29
CA TYR A 97 -21.11 -10.52 1.62
C TYR A 97 -19.80 -10.68 2.40
N LEU A 98 -19.48 -9.68 3.21
CA LEU A 98 -18.37 -9.73 4.13
C LEU A 98 -18.89 -9.57 5.57
N PRO A 99 -18.78 -10.61 6.42
CA PRO A 99 -19.27 -10.55 7.80
C PRO A 99 -18.57 -9.50 8.65
N ASN A 100 -17.28 -9.25 8.40
CA ASN A 100 -16.44 -8.38 9.25
C ASN A 100 -16.95 -6.95 9.36
N ASN A 101 -17.50 -6.40 8.28
CA ASN A 101 -18.02 -5.03 8.21
C ASN A 101 -19.53 -4.97 7.92
N ASN A 102 -20.21 -6.12 7.85
CA ASN A 102 -21.63 -6.23 7.48
C ASN A 102 -21.98 -5.59 6.12
N CYS A 103 -21.03 -5.52 5.18
CA CYS A 103 -21.26 -4.92 3.87
C CYS A 103 -21.58 -5.96 2.79
N PHE A 104 -22.38 -5.54 1.81
CA PHE A 104 -22.62 -6.30 0.58
C PHE A 104 -21.79 -5.72 -0.56
N TYR A 105 -21.42 -6.60 -1.50
CA TYR A 105 -20.64 -6.26 -2.69
C TYR A 105 -21.29 -6.84 -3.93
N GLU A 106 -21.22 -6.12 -5.03
CA GLU A 106 -21.64 -6.57 -6.35
C GLU A 106 -20.43 -6.60 -7.28
N TYR A 107 -20.31 -7.69 -8.03
CA TYR A 107 -19.31 -7.82 -9.08
C TYR A 107 -19.97 -7.59 -10.44
N THR A 108 -19.68 -6.45 -11.05
CA THR A 108 -20.25 -5.99 -12.33
C THR A 108 -19.17 -5.36 -13.20
N ASN A 109 -19.22 -5.60 -14.52
CA ASN A 109 -18.28 -5.01 -15.48
C ASN A 109 -16.81 -5.18 -15.07
N ASN A 110 -16.46 -6.36 -14.57
CA ASN A 110 -15.10 -6.72 -14.17
C ASN A 110 -14.51 -5.86 -13.03
N THR A 111 -15.37 -5.30 -12.17
CA THR A 111 -14.98 -4.55 -10.96
C THR A 111 -15.89 -4.89 -9.78
N PHE A 112 -15.36 -4.80 -8.56
CA PHE A 112 -16.10 -4.97 -7.31
C PHE A 112 -16.54 -3.62 -6.76
N ALA A 113 -17.83 -3.47 -6.47
CA ALA A 113 -18.40 -2.29 -5.85
C ALA A 113 -19.14 -2.64 -4.56
N SER A 114 -19.08 -1.76 -3.56
CA SER A 114 -19.92 -1.88 -2.37
C SER A 114 -21.35 -1.47 -2.68
N VAL A 115 -22.32 -2.25 -2.21
CA VAL A 115 -23.75 -2.03 -2.46
C VAL A 115 -24.51 -2.08 -1.14
N LYS A 116 -25.49 -1.18 -0.97
CA LYS A 116 -26.38 -1.21 0.20
C LYS A 116 -27.42 -2.30 0.06
N GLU A 117 -27.80 -2.91 1.17
CA GLU A 117 -28.84 -3.95 1.20
C GLU A 117 -30.14 -3.47 0.53
N ASP A 118 -30.55 -2.22 0.78
CA ASP A 118 -31.76 -1.62 0.20
C ASP A 118 -31.77 -1.64 -1.33
N HIS A 119 -30.63 -1.44 -1.99
CA HIS A 119 -30.54 -1.50 -3.46
C HIS A 119 -30.72 -2.93 -3.97
N ILE A 120 -30.15 -3.91 -3.27
CA ILE A 120 -30.34 -5.34 -3.58
C ILE A 120 -31.81 -5.70 -3.42
N GLN A 121 -32.42 -5.26 -2.31
CA GLN A 121 -33.83 -5.47 -2.04
C GLN A 121 -34.70 -4.83 -3.13
N HIS A 122 -34.46 -3.57 -3.49
CA HIS A 122 -35.20 -2.89 -4.55
C HIS A 122 -35.12 -3.66 -5.88
N LYS A 123 -33.91 -4.00 -6.34
CA LYS A 123 -33.69 -4.75 -7.60
C LYS A 123 -34.39 -6.12 -7.58
N LEU A 124 -34.35 -6.81 -6.44
CA LEU A 124 -35.03 -8.07 -6.23
C LEU A 124 -36.56 -7.91 -6.29
N LEU A 125 -37.12 -6.92 -5.60
CA LEU A 125 -38.56 -6.68 -5.59
C LEU A 125 -39.09 -6.22 -6.96
N THR A 126 -38.33 -5.42 -7.70
CA THR A 126 -38.67 -5.03 -9.07
C THR A 126 -38.69 -6.24 -10.00
N ASN A 127 -37.73 -7.17 -9.89
CA ASN A 127 -37.72 -8.39 -10.71
C ASN A 127 -38.86 -9.35 -10.34
N ILE A 128 -39.16 -9.56 -9.04
CA ILE A 128 -40.30 -10.38 -8.61
C ILE A 128 -41.62 -9.80 -9.14
N SER A 129 -41.75 -8.46 -9.19
CA SER A 129 -42.96 -7.80 -9.67
C SER A 129 -43.16 -7.94 -11.18
N LYS A 130 -42.09 -8.22 -11.95
CA LYS A 130 -42.17 -8.48 -13.40
C LYS A 130 -42.64 -9.90 -13.72
N ASP A 131 -42.23 -10.89 -12.93
CA ASP A 131 -42.60 -12.30 -13.17
C ASP A 131 -44.04 -12.62 -12.73
N GLY A 132 -44.65 -11.83 -11.84
CA GLY A 132 -46.08 -11.94 -11.46
C GLY A 132 -46.45 -13.16 -10.59
N VAL A 133 -45.86 -14.32 -10.87
CA VAL A 133 -46.17 -15.62 -10.24
C VAL A 133 -45.74 -15.66 -8.77
N LEU A 134 -44.58 -15.07 -8.44
CA LEU A 134 -43.99 -15.13 -7.10
C LEU A 134 -44.39 -13.95 -6.18
N ILE A 135 -45.34 -13.09 -6.60
CA ILE A 135 -45.78 -11.92 -5.80
C ILE A 135 -46.28 -12.33 -4.42
N GLN A 136 -47.02 -13.44 -4.33
CA GLN A 136 -47.57 -13.95 -3.07
C GLN A 136 -46.47 -14.41 -2.09
N TRP A 137 -45.30 -14.80 -2.60
CA TRP A 137 -44.16 -15.26 -1.79
C TRP A 137 -43.03 -14.23 -1.71
N LYS A 138 -43.28 -12.98 -2.11
CA LYS A 138 -42.30 -11.89 -2.18
C LYS A 138 -41.41 -11.78 -0.93
N TYR A 139 -42.02 -11.82 0.26
CA TYR A 139 -41.27 -11.73 1.52
C TYR A 139 -40.39 -12.97 1.78
N LYS A 140 -40.95 -14.17 1.59
CA LYS A 140 -40.22 -15.45 1.76
C LYS A 140 -39.05 -15.56 0.78
N THR A 141 -39.26 -15.20 -0.48
CA THR A 141 -38.21 -15.18 -1.53
C THR A 141 -37.13 -14.16 -1.22
N LYS A 142 -37.50 -12.95 -0.76
CA LYS A 142 -36.56 -11.92 -0.33
C LYS A 142 -35.63 -12.43 0.79
N VAL A 143 -36.20 -12.97 1.86
CA VAL A 143 -35.43 -13.48 3.01
C VAL A 143 -34.50 -14.61 2.59
N ASN A 144 -34.96 -15.53 1.75
CA ASN A 144 -34.15 -16.65 1.26
C ASN A 144 -32.96 -16.17 0.41
N ILE A 145 -33.19 -15.25 -0.54
CA ILE A 145 -32.11 -14.72 -1.38
C ILE A 145 -31.08 -13.96 -0.53
N ILE A 146 -31.51 -13.11 0.39
CA ILE A 146 -30.58 -12.38 1.27
C ILE A 146 -29.75 -13.35 2.11
N LYS A 147 -30.36 -14.42 2.63
CA LYS A 147 -29.64 -15.48 3.35
C LYS A 147 -28.58 -16.15 2.47
N GLN A 148 -28.94 -16.54 1.25
CA GLN A 148 -28.00 -17.14 0.31
C GLN A 148 -26.89 -16.18 -0.13
N ILE A 149 -27.16 -14.87 -0.22
CA ILE A 149 -26.11 -13.86 -0.47
C ILE A 149 -25.17 -13.76 0.73
N LYS A 150 -25.70 -13.78 1.96
CA LYS A 150 -24.88 -13.76 3.18
C LYS A 150 -23.99 -15.00 3.31
N ASP A 151 -24.42 -16.14 2.78
CA ASP A 151 -23.60 -17.36 2.73
C ASP A 151 -22.44 -17.27 1.70
N ARG A 152 -22.52 -16.36 0.72
CA ARG A 152 -21.47 -16.13 -0.30
C ARG A 152 -20.42 -15.14 0.20
N HIS A 153 -19.37 -15.67 0.81
CA HIS A 153 -18.24 -14.86 1.26
C HIS A 153 -17.47 -14.21 0.09
N LEU A 154 -17.15 -12.91 0.19
CA LEU A 154 -16.41 -12.14 -0.83
C LEU A 154 -15.12 -12.83 -1.28
N PHE A 155 -14.32 -13.30 -0.33
CA PHE A 155 -13.01 -13.94 -0.59
C PHE A 155 -13.08 -15.35 -1.18
N LYS A 156 -14.27 -15.92 -1.35
CA LYS A 156 -14.45 -17.15 -2.15
C LYS A 156 -14.74 -16.84 -3.63
N CYS A 157 -14.81 -15.56 -4.01
CA CYS A 157 -15.00 -15.15 -5.38
C CYS A 157 -13.76 -15.48 -6.23
N VAL A 158 -14.01 -15.92 -7.46
CA VAL A 158 -12.99 -16.02 -8.51
C VAL A 158 -13.16 -14.79 -9.42
N PRO A 159 -12.25 -13.81 -9.38
CA PRO A 159 -12.31 -12.65 -10.27
C PRO A 159 -12.05 -13.06 -11.72
N GLU A 160 -12.64 -12.33 -12.68
CA GLU A 160 -12.41 -12.58 -14.10
C GLU A 160 -10.97 -12.21 -14.50
N PRO A 161 -10.42 -12.81 -15.58
CA PRO A 161 -9.06 -12.53 -16.03
C PRO A 161 -8.80 -11.04 -16.32
N GLU A 162 -9.81 -10.31 -16.79
CA GLU A 162 -9.71 -8.87 -17.05
C GLU A 162 -9.48 -8.06 -15.77
N THR A 163 -10.18 -8.39 -14.68
CA THR A 163 -9.97 -7.76 -13.36
C THR A 163 -8.57 -8.03 -12.84
N ILE A 164 -8.11 -9.29 -12.96
CA ILE A 164 -6.75 -9.68 -12.56
C ILE A 164 -5.73 -8.86 -13.35
N GLN A 165 -5.90 -8.74 -14.67
CA GLN A 165 -4.96 -8.02 -15.51
C GLN A 165 -5.02 -6.50 -15.25
N ASN A 166 -6.19 -5.94 -14.94
CA ASN A 166 -6.33 -4.54 -14.54
C ASN A 166 -5.52 -4.23 -13.28
N VAL A 167 -5.68 -5.04 -12.22
CA VAL A 167 -4.89 -4.91 -10.98
C VAL A 167 -3.39 -5.05 -11.26
N LEU A 168 -2.99 -6.02 -12.08
CA LEU A 168 -1.59 -6.23 -12.42
C LEU A 168 -1.00 -5.06 -13.22
N ASN A 169 -1.75 -4.44 -14.12
CA ASN A 169 -1.30 -3.30 -14.92
C ASN A 169 -1.02 -2.05 -14.07
N HIS A 170 -1.71 -1.91 -12.92
CA HIS A 170 -1.42 -0.83 -11.96
C HIS A 170 -0.19 -1.11 -11.09
N LEU A 171 0.16 -2.39 -10.88
CA LEU A 171 1.31 -2.81 -10.08
C LEU A 171 2.61 -2.93 -10.89
N TYR A 172 2.49 -3.21 -12.20
CA TYR A 172 3.58 -3.45 -13.14
C TYR A 172 3.14 -2.96 -14.54
N PRO A 173 4.03 -2.38 -15.38
CA PRO A 173 5.47 -2.14 -15.18
C PRO A 173 5.80 -0.78 -14.57
N ALA A 174 4.91 0.20 -14.70
CA ALA A 174 5.12 1.56 -14.18
C ALA A 174 4.84 1.68 -12.66
N GLY A 175 4.33 0.61 -12.06
CA GLY A 175 3.94 0.55 -10.66
C GLY A 175 5.09 0.22 -9.71
N LEU A 176 4.81 -0.67 -8.75
CA LEU A 176 5.71 -1.02 -7.65
C LEU A 176 6.74 -2.08 -8.05
N PHE A 177 6.54 -2.81 -9.14
CA PHE A 177 7.35 -3.98 -9.48
C PHE A 177 7.90 -3.92 -10.91
N LYS A 178 9.09 -4.52 -11.12
CA LYS A 178 9.75 -4.61 -12.42
C LYS A 178 9.24 -5.75 -13.26
N THR A 179 8.64 -6.77 -12.63
CA THR A 179 8.15 -7.96 -13.32
C THR A 179 6.73 -8.32 -12.88
N LYS A 180 5.99 -8.99 -13.77
CA LYS A 180 4.66 -9.56 -13.46
C LYS A 180 4.75 -10.60 -12.33
N THR A 181 5.87 -11.30 -12.23
CA THR A 181 6.12 -12.36 -11.24
C THR A 181 6.24 -11.79 -9.83
N GLU A 182 7.03 -10.72 -9.65
CA GLU A 182 7.13 -10.02 -8.36
C GLU A 182 5.78 -9.44 -7.92
N ALA A 183 5.01 -8.87 -8.85
CA ALA A 183 3.68 -8.33 -8.55
C ALA A 183 2.69 -9.42 -8.09
N LYS A 184 2.68 -10.58 -8.75
CA LYS A 184 1.88 -11.75 -8.34
C LYS A 184 2.33 -12.29 -6.99
N TYR A 185 3.63 -12.35 -6.74
CA TYR A 185 4.16 -12.78 -5.45
C TYR A 185 3.69 -11.86 -4.34
N PHE A 186 3.80 -10.54 -4.51
CA PHE A 186 3.31 -9.56 -3.55
C PHE A 186 1.80 -9.71 -3.29
N LEU A 187 0.99 -9.88 -4.33
CA LEU A 187 -0.45 -10.14 -4.17
C LEU A 187 -0.73 -11.45 -3.41
N THR A 188 0.08 -12.48 -3.63
CA THR A 188 -0.03 -13.76 -2.92
C THR A 188 0.29 -13.57 -1.43
N VAL A 189 1.36 -12.85 -1.09
CA VAL A 189 1.74 -12.51 0.30
C VAL A 189 0.64 -11.68 0.98
N LEU A 190 0.10 -10.69 0.29
CA LEU A 190 -1.01 -9.89 0.82
C LEU A 190 -2.26 -10.74 1.07
N GLY A 191 -2.56 -11.67 0.15
CA GLY A 191 -3.64 -12.65 0.31
C GLY A 191 -3.44 -13.56 1.51
N ASP A 192 -2.22 -14.07 1.72
CA ASP A 192 -1.87 -14.90 2.88
C ASP A 192 -2.09 -14.14 4.19
N ASN A 193 -1.73 -12.86 4.25
CA ASN A 193 -1.96 -12.04 5.43
C ASN A 193 -3.43 -11.86 5.76
N ILE A 194 -4.26 -11.62 4.74
CA ILE A 194 -5.71 -11.48 4.89
C ILE A 194 -6.34 -12.78 5.37
N LEU A 195 -5.87 -13.92 4.85
CA LEU A 195 -6.31 -15.25 5.23
C LEU A 195 -5.62 -15.79 6.50
N LYS A 196 -4.66 -15.05 7.07
CA LYS A 196 -3.83 -15.44 8.22
C LYS A 196 -3.06 -16.76 8.00
N LYS A 197 -2.57 -16.98 6.78
CA LYS A 197 -1.62 -18.06 6.45
C LYS A 197 -0.19 -17.60 6.72
N ASN A 198 0.71 -18.51 7.11
CA ASN A 198 2.15 -18.26 7.26
C ASN A 198 2.50 -16.99 8.07
N THR A 199 1.80 -16.79 9.19
CA THR A 199 1.92 -15.59 10.03
C THR A 199 3.29 -15.40 10.69
N ASP A 200 4.16 -16.40 10.61
CA ASP A 200 5.51 -16.38 11.18
C ASP A 200 6.58 -15.90 10.19
N LEU A 201 6.25 -15.76 8.90
CA LEU A 201 7.16 -15.21 7.89
C LEU A 201 7.29 -13.70 8.02
N ILE A 202 8.48 -13.17 7.75
CA ILE A 202 8.79 -11.75 7.80
C ILE A 202 9.28 -11.28 6.43
N PHE A 203 8.63 -10.27 5.86
CA PHE A 203 8.94 -9.74 4.55
C PHE A 203 9.63 -8.39 4.65
N PHE A 204 10.91 -8.34 4.26
CA PHE A 204 11.68 -7.12 4.24
C PHE A 204 11.35 -6.26 3.02
N ILE A 205 11.06 -5.00 3.29
CA ILE A 205 10.76 -3.97 2.30
C ILE A 205 11.61 -2.73 2.51
N LYS A 206 11.77 -1.94 1.45
CA LYS A 206 12.49 -0.66 1.52
C LYS A 206 11.72 0.34 2.40
N PRO A 207 12.41 1.14 3.24
CA PRO A 207 11.77 2.13 4.10
C PRO A 207 10.85 3.12 3.37
N SER A 208 11.18 3.46 2.13
CA SER A 208 10.39 4.34 1.25
C SER A 208 8.97 3.83 1.00
N VAL A 209 8.77 2.51 0.99
CA VAL A 209 7.47 1.88 0.68
C VAL A 209 6.56 1.84 1.90
N LYS A 210 7.06 2.20 3.09
CA LYS A 210 6.24 2.19 4.32
C LYS A 210 5.00 3.08 4.20
N LYS A 211 5.13 4.29 3.63
CA LYS A 211 4.00 5.20 3.40
C LYS A 211 2.98 4.61 2.43
N ILE A 212 3.45 3.92 1.38
CA ILE A 212 2.62 3.25 0.36
C ILE A 212 1.80 2.12 1.01
N LEU A 213 2.41 1.34 1.90
CA LEU A 213 1.70 0.29 2.65
C LEU A 213 0.68 0.86 3.62
N THR A 214 0.98 1.96 4.33
CA THR A 214 0.00 2.59 5.23
C THR A 214 -1.25 3.05 4.48
N GLU A 215 -1.12 3.64 3.28
CA GLU A 215 -2.28 3.99 2.47
C GLU A 215 -3.04 2.74 1.97
N LEU A 216 -2.33 1.65 1.66
CA LEU A 216 -2.96 0.37 1.35
C LEU A 216 -3.76 -0.16 2.54
N GLU A 217 -3.20 -0.17 3.75
CA GLU A 217 -3.90 -0.58 4.97
C GLU A 217 -5.16 0.24 5.22
N ASN A 218 -5.09 1.57 5.05
CA ASN A 218 -6.24 2.44 5.20
C ASN A 218 -7.37 2.08 4.23
N ILE A 219 -7.05 1.83 2.97
CA ILE A 219 -8.04 1.45 1.95
C ILE A 219 -8.61 0.07 2.24
N ILE A 220 -7.78 -0.89 2.66
CA ILE A 220 -8.25 -2.23 3.04
C ILE A 220 -9.19 -2.13 4.24
N TYR A 221 -8.84 -1.35 5.26
CA TYR A 221 -9.68 -1.14 6.42
C TYR A 221 -11.03 -0.50 6.04
N ILE A 222 -11.02 0.57 5.24
CA ILE A 222 -12.25 1.25 4.78
C ILE A 222 -13.15 0.30 3.98
N THR A 223 -12.54 -0.49 3.09
CA THR A 223 -13.29 -1.31 2.13
C THR A 223 -13.74 -2.64 2.68
N SER A 224 -13.02 -3.23 3.63
CA SER A 224 -13.24 -4.61 4.10
C SER A 224 -13.28 -4.77 5.63
N GLY A 225 -12.92 -3.74 6.39
CA GLY A 225 -12.88 -3.79 7.86
C GLY A 225 -11.73 -4.62 8.44
N PHE A 226 -10.82 -5.15 7.62
CA PHE A 226 -9.64 -5.86 8.10
C PHE A 226 -8.60 -4.90 8.67
N THR A 227 -8.07 -5.24 9.85
CA THR A 227 -6.99 -4.50 10.49
C THR A 227 -5.64 -5.17 10.22
N ASN A 228 -4.60 -4.34 10.06
CA ASN A 228 -3.20 -4.74 9.93
C ASN A 228 -2.91 -5.83 8.87
N PRO A 229 -3.38 -5.71 7.61
CA PRO A 229 -3.06 -6.68 6.56
C PRO A 229 -1.58 -6.67 6.15
N THR A 230 -0.77 -5.69 6.62
CA THR A 230 0.67 -5.62 6.33
C THR A 230 1.57 -5.90 7.54
N PHE A 231 1.06 -6.55 8.58
CA PHE A 231 1.76 -6.77 9.86
C PHE A 231 3.13 -7.45 9.76
N ASN A 232 3.38 -8.26 8.73
CA ASN A 232 4.65 -8.97 8.52
C ASN A 232 5.64 -8.25 7.60
N PHE A 233 5.27 -7.07 7.08
CA PHE A 233 6.16 -6.25 6.27
C PHE A 233 7.02 -5.37 7.20
N MET A 234 8.33 -5.63 7.20
CA MET A 234 9.29 -4.97 8.08
C MET A 234 10.32 -4.16 7.28
N THR A 235 10.66 -2.97 7.78
CA THR A 235 11.69 -2.10 7.15
C THR A 235 13.05 -2.18 7.83
N LYS A 236 13.10 -2.73 9.05
CA LYS A 236 14.32 -2.86 9.86
C LYS A 236 14.41 -4.27 10.41
N TYR A 237 15.64 -4.79 10.44
CA TYR A 237 15.95 -6.05 11.10
C TYR A 237 15.85 -5.90 12.62
N HIS A 238 15.53 -7.01 13.30
CA HIS A 238 15.54 -7.15 14.74
C HIS A 238 16.23 -8.48 15.10
N GLU A 239 17.01 -8.51 16.19
CA GLU A 239 17.82 -9.68 16.59
C GLU A 239 16.97 -10.93 16.87
N SER A 240 15.69 -10.75 17.20
CA SER A 240 14.76 -11.87 17.43
C SER A 240 14.31 -12.57 16.15
N TYR A 241 14.67 -12.07 14.97
CA TYR A 241 14.25 -12.63 13.69
C TYR A 241 15.19 -13.75 13.24
N SER A 242 14.62 -14.94 13.03
CA SER A 242 15.35 -16.04 12.38
C SER A 242 15.45 -15.81 10.88
N PHE A 243 16.67 -15.95 10.34
CA PHE A 243 16.97 -15.83 8.91
C PHE A 243 16.12 -16.78 8.05
N ASP A 244 15.80 -17.97 8.58
CA ASP A 244 14.97 -18.98 7.88
C ASP A 244 13.56 -18.48 7.57
N LYS A 245 13.04 -17.55 8.38
CA LYS A 245 11.70 -16.98 8.25
C LYS A 245 11.68 -15.64 7.50
N CYS A 246 12.85 -15.10 7.19
CA CYS A 246 12.98 -13.80 6.52
C CYS A 246 12.97 -13.95 5.00
N ARG A 247 12.20 -13.09 4.33
CA ARG A 247 12.10 -12.98 2.87
C ARG A 247 12.34 -11.55 2.44
N ILE A 248 12.82 -11.34 1.22
CA ILE A 248 13.05 -10.00 0.69
C ILE A 248 12.10 -9.75 -0.48
N ILE A 249 11.43 -8.61 -0.48
CA ILE A 249 10.57 -8.20 -1.60
C ILE A 249 11.24 -7.06 -2.34
N ASN A 250 11.49 -7.27 -3.63
CA ASN A 250 12.05 -6.25 -4.50
C ASN A 250 10.95 -5.30 -4.97
N MET A 251 10.86 -4.13 -4.33
CA MET A 251 9.96 -3.05 -4.73
C MET A 251 10.74 -1.88 -5.34
N ASN A 252 10.18 -1.30 -6.39
CA ASN A 252 10.65 -0.09 -7.03
C ASN A 252 10.31 1.15 -6.19
N HIS A 253 11.15 2.17 -6.34
CA HIS A 253 11.08 3.44 -5.61
C HIS A 253 10.31 4.54 -6.38
N THR A 254 9.59 4.18 -7.45
CA THR A 254 9.24 5.16 -8.49
C THR A 254 7.90 5.86 -8.31
N ILE A 255 6.95 5.31 -7.52
CA ILE A 255 5.61 5.90 -7.42
C ILE A 255 5.52 6.93 -6.29
N GLN A 256 5.04 8.12 -6.61
CA GLN A 256 4.62 9.11 -5.61
C GLN A 256 3.39 8.62 -4.81
N VAL A 257 3.37 8.91 -3.51
CA VAL A 257 2.32 8.42 -2.60
C VAL A 257 0.92 8.89 -3.01
N ASP A 258 0.78 10.12 -3.53
CA ASP A 258 -0.52 10.66 -3.93
C ASP A 258 -1.11 9.96 -5.16
N ILE A 259 -0.26 9.63 -6.14
CA ILE A 259 -0.65 8.85 -7.32
C ILE A 259 -1.13 7.47 -6.88
N TRP A 260 -0.37 6.84 -5.99
CA TRP A 260 -0.71 5.53 -5.44
C TRP A 260 -2.05 5.53 -4.70
N LYS A 261 -2.29 6.56 -3.88
CA LYS A 261 -3.56 6.75 -3.16
C LYS A 261 -4.76 6.83 -4.11
N ASN A 262 -4.61 7.55 -5.23
CA ASN A 262 -5.68 7.65 -6.23
C ASN A 262 -5.92 6.33 -6.95
N ILE A 263 -4.86 5.58 -7.28
CA ILE A 263 -4.98 4.23 -7.83
C ILE A 263 -5.74 3.33 -6.86
N LEU A 264 -5.34 3.28 -5.59
CA LEU A 264 -5.98 2.42 -4.58
C LEU A 264 -7.45 2.74 -4.33
N LYS A 265 -7.87 4.00 -4.43
CA LYS A 265 -9.30 4.36 -4.33
C LYS A 265 -10.13 3.70 -5.43
N ASN A 266 -9.56 3.52 -6.62
CA ASN A 266 -10.26 2.95 -7.76
C ASN A 266 -10.22 1.41 -7.75
N ILE A 267 -9.07 0.81 -7.40
CA ILE A 267 -8.86 -0.65 -7.52
C ILE A 267 -8.78 -1.39 -6.18
N GLY A 268 -8.96 -0.72 -5.04
CA GLY A 268 -8.67 -1.30 -3.72
C GLY A 268 -9.43 -2.60 -3.43
N LEU A 269 -10.72 -2.66 -3.77
CA LEU A 269 -11.53 -3.88 -3.64
C LEU A 269 -11.11 -4.97 -4.61
N ASP A 270 -10.85 -4.62 -5.88
CA ASP A 270 -10.37 -5.55 -6.89
C ASP A 270 -9.02 -6.17 -6.47
N LEU A 271 -8.11 -5.33 -5.98
CA LEU A 271 -6.80 -5.73 -5.48
C LEU A 271 -6.90 -6.73 -4.34
N LEU A 272 -7.81 -6.50 -3.38
CA LEU A 272 -8.08 -7.42 -2.28
C LEU A 272 -8.60 -8.77 -2.76
N CYS A 273 -9.60 -8.77 -3.64
CA CYS A 273 -10.16 -10.01 -4.19
C CYS A 273 -9.14 -10.80 -5.01
N VAL A 274 -8.32 -10.10 -5.81
CA VAL A 274 -7.24 -10.72 -6.60
C VAL A 274 -6.14 -11.27 -5.71
N ALA A 275 -5.74 -10.56 -4.65
CA ALA A 275 -4.75 -11.02 -3.69
C ALA A 275 -5.19 -12.34 -3.01
N VAL A 276 -6.42 -12.37 -2.49
CA VAL A 276 -6.97 -13.57 -1.85
C VAL A 276 -7.18 -14.71 -2.85
N HIS A 277 -7.59 -14.40 -4.09
CA HIS A 277 -7.65 -15.40 -5.15
C HIS A 277 -6.29 -16.03 -5.42
N TYR A 278 -5.21 -15.24 -5.47
CA TYR A 278 -3.86 -15.77 -5.69
C TYR A 278 -3.36 -16.64 -4.54
N SER A 279 -3.55 -16.22 -3.29
CA SER A 279 -3.25 -17.05 -2.12
C SER A 279 -3.99 -18.39 -2.17
N ASN A 280 -5.30 -18.40 -2.46
CA ASN A 280 -6.06 -19.65 -2.55
C ASN A 280 -5.67 -20.51 -3.76
N ARG A 281 -5.31 -19.89 -4.89
CA ARG A 281 -4.93 -20.60 -6.12
C ARG A 281 -3.58 -21.29 -6.00
N TYR A 282 -2.64 -20.67 -5.30
CA TYR A 282 -1.27 -21.17 -5.13
C TYR A 282 -1.02 -21.81 -3.77
N ASP A 283 -2.06 -21.96 -2.97
CA ASP A 283 -2.07 -22.38 -1.57
C ASP A 283 -1.43 -21.37 -0.61
N ASP A 284 -0.19 -20.95 -0.88
CA ASP A 284 0.50 -19.87 -0.16
C ASP A 284 1.65 -19.23 -0.97
N SER A 285 2.29 -18.21 -0.37
CA SER A 285 3.38 -17.46 -0.98
C SER A 285 4.67 -18.27 -1.17
N GLU A 286 4.97 -19.23 -0.29
CA GLU A 286 6.16 -20.09 -0.43
C GLU A 286 5.98 -21.07 -1.60
N SER A 287 4.80 -21.68 -1.71
CA SER A 287 4.39 -22.57 -2.79
C SER A 287 4.40 -21.86 -4.12
N TYR A 288 3.99 -20.58 -4.17
CA TYR A 288 4.12 -19.76 -5.36
C TYR A 288 5.58 -19.61 -5.82
N ILE A 289 6.49 -19.26 -4.90
CA ILE A 289 7.93 -19.13 -5.21
C ILE A 289 8.51 -20.44 -5.70
N HIS A 290 8.25 -21.55 -5.00
CA HIS A 290 8.88 -22.82 -5.30
C HIS A 290 8.34 -23.47 -6.58
N ASN A 291 7.03 -23.36 -6.84
CA ASN A 291 6.36 -24.13 -7.89
C ASN A 291 5.97 -23.33 -9.15
N LYS A 292 5.97 -21.99 -9.10
CA LYS A 292 5.46 -21.15 -10.21
C LYS A 292 6.41 -20.08 -10.72
N VAL A 293 7.42 -19.71 -9.94
CA VAL A 293 8.46 -18.81 -10.42
C VAL A 293 9.46 -19.67 -11.17
N ASP A 294 9.73 -19.37 -12.44
CA ASP A 294 10.79 -20.02 -13.21
C ASP A 294 12.11 -19.23 -13.15
N ASP A 295 12.01 -17.94 -12.79
CA ASP A 295 13.15 -17.04 -12.68
C ASP A 295 13.95 -17.31 -11.40
N GLU A 296 15.10 -17.95 -11.58
CA GLU A 296 16.02 -18.30 -10.49
C GLU A 296 16.65 -17.08 -9.82
N GLU A 297 16.75 -15.92 -10.49
CA GLU A 297 17.27 -14.70 -9.86
C GLU A 297 16.28 -14.15 -8.83
N ILE A 298 14.99 -14.10 -9.18
CA ILE A 298 13.92 -13.68 -8.27
C ILE A 298 13.83 -14.62 -7.07
N LYS A 299 13.94 -15.94 -7.29
CA LYS A 299 13.97 -16.92 -6.20
C LYS A 299 15.15 -16.71 -5.26
N LYS A 300 16.36 -16.61 -5.82
CA LYS A 300 17.60 -16.42 -5.02
C LYS A 300 17.56 -15.13 -4.21
N TYR A 301 17.05 -14.04 -4.81
CA TYR A 301 16.91 -12.77 -4.12
C TYR A 301 15.86 -12.83 -3.00
N THR A 302 14.68 -13.40 -3.29
CA THR A 302 13.60 -13.46 -2.31
C THR A 302 13.93 -14.37 -1.12
N LEU A 303 14.61 -15.49 -1.40
CA LEU A 303 15.07 -16.47 -0.41
C LEU A 303 16.48 -16.19 0.11
N TYR A 304 17.03 -14.98 -0.12
CA TYR A 304 18.43 -14.68 0.17
C TYR A 304 18.80 -14.96 1.63
N PHE A 305 17.95 -14.57 2.59
CA PHE A 305 18.18 -14.84 4.01
C PHE A 305 17.96 -16.29 4.42
N LYS A 306 17.03 -17.00 3.76
CA LYS A 306 16.83 -18.44 3.98
C LYS A 306 18.04 -19.25 3.55
N ASN A 307 18.72 -18.81 2.48
CA ASN A 307 19.81 -19.56 1.85
C ASN A 307 21.21 -19.15 2.36
N ASN A 308 21.35 -17.98 3.00
CA ASN A 308 22.63 -17.47 3.47
C ASN A 308 22.56 -17.16 4.97
N ASN A 309 23.54 -17.66 5.71
CA ASN A 309 23.72 -17.25 7.10
C ASN A 309 24.49 -15.92 7.18
N GLN A 310 24.49 -15.31 8.37
CA GLN A 310 25.17 -14.04 8.61
C GLN A 310 26.67 -14.07 8.29
N GLN A 311 27.35 -15.20 8.53
CA GLN A 311 28.79 -15.34 8.26
C GLN A 311 29.10 -15.36 6.76
N VAL A 312 28.31 -16.09 5.97
CA VAL A 312 28.44 -16.16 4.50
C VAL A 312 28.24 -14.78 3.88
N ILE A 313 27.28 -13.99 4.38
CA ILE A 313 27.07 -12.62 3.89
C ILE A 313 28.27 -11.73 4.24
N LEU A 314 28.81 -11.87 5.46
CA LEU A 314 30.00 -11.15 5.88
C LEU A 314 31.23 -11.55 5.05
N ASP A 315 31.41 -12.84 4.76
CA ASP A 315 32.49 -13.35 3.90
C ASP A 315 32.37 -12.79 2.47
N ASN A 316 31.17 -12.77 1.90
CA ASN A 316 30.93 -12.20 0.58
C ASN A 316 31.25 -10.69 0.56
N PHE A 317 30.88 -9.95 1.59
CA PHE A 317 31.28 -8.55 1.74
C PHE A 317 32.80 -8.40 1.79
N CYS A 318 33.47 -9.15 2.67
CA CYS A 318 34.93 -9.10 2.81
C CYS A 318 35.63 -9.43 1.48
N ASN A 319 35.22 -10.48 0.78
CA ASN A 319 35.84 -10.88 -0.48
C ASN A 319 35.61 -9.87 -1.62
N THR A 320 34.48 -9.17 -1.60
CA THR A 320 34.11 -8.22 -2.67
C THR A 320 34.71 -6.83 -2.43
N CYS A 321 34.62 -6.34 -1.20
CA CYS A 321 34.94 -4.96 -0.86
C CYS A 321 36.34 -4.78 -0.27
N ILE A 322 36.95 -5.85 0.26
CA ILE A 322 38.16 -5.77 1.06
C ILE A 322 39.30 -6.57 0.41
N GLN A 323 40.47 -5.95 0.29
CA GLN A 323 41.71 -6.61 -0.13
C GLN A 323 42.74 -6.57 0.98
N LYS A 324 43.33 -7.73 1.29
CA LYS A 324 44.45 -7.83 2.22
C LYS A 324 45.73 -7.43 1.49
N VAL A 325 46.58 -6.64 2.15
CA VAL A 325 47.89 -6.26 1.64
C VAL A 325 48.95 -7.03 2.43
N ASP A 326 49.78 -7.82 1.75
CA ASP A 326 50.88 -8.51 2.41
C ASP A 326 51.96 -7.49 2.79
N ALA A 327 52.40 -7.54 4.05
CA ALA A 327 53.33 -6.58 4.67
C ALA A 327 54.77 -6.62 4.11
N THR A 328 55.02 -7.26 2.96
CA THR A 328 56.35 -7.59 2.46
C THR A 328 56.90 -6.62 1.41
N GLY A 329 56.17 -5.57 1.03
CA GLY A 329 56.63 -4.57 0.06
C GLY A 329 56.31 -3.13 0.47
N MET A 330 57.32 -2.41 0.95
CA MET A 330 57.37 -0.94 1.12
C MET A 330 56.32 -0.30 2.06
N GLY A 331 56.64 -0.24 3.36
CA GLY A 331 56.61 0.99 4.19
C GLY A 331 55.30 1.76 4.43
N PHE A 332 54.17 1.43 3.79
CA PHE A 332 52.89 2.07 4.04
C PHE A 332 51.93 1.07 4.69
N ALA A 333 51.78 1.17 6.01
CA ALA A 333 50.74 0.48 6.75
C ALA A 333 49.37 1.00 6.27
N SER A 334 48.82 0.36 5.24
CA SER A 334 47.52 0.71 4.71
C SER A 334 46.45 0.30 5.72
N SER A 335 45.67 1.27 6.19
CA SER A 335 44.64 1.04 7.19
C SER A 335 43.32 1.68 6.77
N ILE A 336 42.21 1.09 7.24
CA ILE A 336 40.86 1.63 7.05
C ILE A 336 40.28 1.91 8.42
N ASN A 337 39.88 3.16 8.67
CA ASN A 337 39.16 3.50 9.90
C ASN A 337 37.75 2.89 9.94
N TRP A 338 37.17 2.75 11.12
CA TRP A 338 35.83 2.19 11.27
C TRP A 338 34.75 2.94 10.48
N LYS A 339 34.80 4.27 10.43
CA LYS A 339 33.82 5.07 9.67
C LYS A 339 33.80 4.69 8.19
N ASN A 340 34.96 4.53 7.57
CA ASN A 340 35.12 4.11 6.18
C ASN A 340 34.69 2.65 6.01
N MET A 341 35.08 1.75 6.93
CA MET A 341 34.64 0.36 6.88
C MET A 341 33.11 0.21 6.96
N HIS A 342 32.49 0.99 7.85
CA HIS A 342 31.03 1.01 8.00
C HIS A 342 30.35 1.62 6.76
N TYR A 343 30.95 2.61 6.11
CA TYR A 343 30.47 3.12 4.83
C TYR A 343 30.52 2.03 3.74
N LEU A 344 31.63 1.28 3.64
CA LEU A 344 31.77 0.19 2.68
C LEU A 344 30.69 -0.88 2.88
N TRP A 345 30.40 -1.24 4.12
CA TRP A 345 29.31 -2.16 4.45
C TRP A 345 27.95 -1.64 3.98
N LYS A 346 27.61 -0.38 4.29
CA LYS A 346 26.36 0.25 3.83
C LYS A 346 26.30 0.30 2.30
N ASN A 347 27.41 0.60 1.64
CA ASN A 347 27.47 0.67 0.18
C ASN A 347 27.27 -0.71 -0.45
N TYR A 348 27.89 -1.75 0.11
CA TYR A 348 27.70 -3.14 -0.31
C TYR A 348 26.24 -3.59 -0.19
N ILE A 349 25.63 -3.40 0.98
CA ILE A 349 24.22 -3.70 1.21
C ILE A 349 23.32 -2.94 0.23
N SER A 350 23.58 -1.65 0.03
CA SER A 350 22.82 -0.82 -0.90
C SER A 350 22.96 -1.30 -2.35
N GLY A 351 24.16 -1.72 -2.77
CA GLY A 351 24.41 -2.27 -4.09
C GLY A 351 23.67 -3.60 -4.31
N CYS A 352 23.61 -4.45 -3.29
CA CYS A 352 22.84 -5.70 -3.31
C CYS A 352 21.34 -5.50 -3.05
N SER A 353 20.87 -4.28 -2.79
CA SER A 353 19.48 -3.97 -2.38
C SER A 353 18.99 -4.71 -1.12
N LEU A 354 19.90 -5.09 -0.22
CA LEU A 354 19.58 -5.81 1.00
C LEU A 354 19.16 -4.85 2.14
N PRO A 355 18.34 -5.29 3.11
CA PRO A 355 18.14 -4.54 4.35
C PRO A 355 19.36 -4.67 5.26
N ASN A 356 19.59 -3.68 6.14
CA ASN A 356 20.66 -3.79 7.12
C ASN A 356 20.30 -4.85 8.17
N MET A 357 21.08 -5.92 8.19
CA MET A 357 20.85 -7.11 9.02
C MET A 357 21.80 -7.22 10.22
N ILE A 358 22.89 -6.44 10.25
CA ILE A 358 23.88 -6.47 11.32
C ILE A 358 23.95 -5.09 11.97
N TYR A 359 23.76 -5.04 13.28
CA TYR A 359 23.94 -3.81 14.04
C TYR A 359 25.40 -3.35 13.97
N SER A 360 25.61 -2.04 13.94
CA SER A 360 26.93 -1.43 13.74
C SER A 360 27.99 -1.98 14.74
N ASN A 361 27.63 -2.08 16.01
CA ASN A 361 28.54 -2.61 17.05
C ASN A 361 28.86 -4.09 16.84
N HIS A 362 27.86 -4.91 16.51
CA HIS A 362 28.06 -6.34 16.26
C HIS A 362 28.92 -6.57 15.01
N LEU A 363 28.71 -5.79 13.95
CA LEU A 363 29.56 -5.80 12.75
C LEU A 363 31.01 -5.48 13.09
N LYS A 364 31.24 -4.48 13.96
CA LYS A 364 32.58 -4.11 14.42
C LYS A 364 33.26 -5.30 15.11
N THR A 365 32.57 -5.97 16.02
CA THR A 365 33.08 -7.16 16.71
C THR A 365 33.44 -8.28 15.73
N LEU A 366 32.56 -8.60 14.78
CA LEU A 366 32.80 -9.65 13.79
C LEU A 366 33.98 -9.34 12.86
N LEU A 367 34.21 -8.07 12.54
CA LEU A 367 35.36 -7.67 11.71
C LEU A 367 36.68 -7.68 12.50
N LYS A 368 36.65 -7.38 13.81
CA LYS A 368 37.82 -7.54 14.70
C LYS A 368 38.29 -8.99 14.79
N GLU A 369 37.38 -9.96 14.66
CA GLU A 369 37.74 -11.38 14.63
C GLU A 369 38.45 -11.77 13.31
N LYS A 370 38.21 -11.05 12.21
CA LYS A 370 38.75 -11.37 10.87
C LYS A 370 40.00 -10.59 10.47
N TYR A 371 40.19 -9.40 11.01
CA TYR A 371 41.27 -8.49 10.65
C TYR A 371 41.96 -7.93 11.90
N GLN A 372 43.26 -7.67 11.79
CA GLN A 372 44.00 -7.00 12.85
C GLN A 372 43.44 -5.58 13.06
N TYR A 373 43.13 -5.23 14.29
CA TYR A 373 42.48 -3.98 14.64
C TYR A 373 43.26 -3.22 15.71
N ASP A 374 43.49 -1.93 15.47
CA ASP A 374 44.08 -1.01 16.42
C ASP A 374 42.98 -0.24 17.17
N GLU A 375 42.89 -0.46 18.49
CA GLU A 375 41.92 0.22 19.36
C GLU A 375 42.23 1.70 19.55
N ALA A 376 43.50 2.12 19.44
CA ALA A 376 43.88 3.52 19.64
C ALA A 376 43.49 4.39 18.45
N GLY A 377 43.69 3.91 17.22
CA GLY A 377 43.34 4.61 15.97
C GLY A 377 41.95 4.32 15.41
N ASP A 378 41.16 3.43 16.04
CA ASP A 378 39.88 2.91 15.52
C ASP A 378 39.98 2.42 14.06
N CYS A 379 41.02 1.64 13.76
CA CYS A 379 41.39 1.28 12.39
C CYS A 379 41.81 -0.18 12.21
N TYR A 380 41.49 -0.73 11.04
CA TYR A 380 41.88 -2.09 10.62
C TYR A 380 43.19 -2.01 9.82
N LEU A 381 44.18 -2.81 10.20
CA LEU A 381 45.53 -2.79 9.64
C LEU A 381 45.69 -3.77 8.48
N ASN A 382 46.50 -3.40 7.48
CA ASN A 382 46.83 -4.20 6.29
C ASN A 382 45.62 -4.50 5.39
N VAL A 383 44.70 -3.54 5.34
CA VAL A 383 43.45 -3.67 4.60
C VAL A 383 43.24 -2.46 3.71
N ILE A 384 42.89 -2.71 2.44
CA ILE A 384 42.48 -1.68 1.48
C ILE A 384 41.15 -2.05 0.82
N SER A 385 40.48 -1.04 0.26
CA SER A 385 39.25 -1.24 -0.51
C SER A 385 39.29 -0.35 -1.75
N LYS A 386 38.87 -0.93 -2.88
CA LYS A 386 38.78 -0.24 -4.18
C LYS A 386 37.78 0.93 -4.17
N TYR A 387 36.88 0.95 -3.19
CA TYR A 387 35.82 1.96 -3.07
C TYR A 387 36.16 3.09 -2.10
N THR A 388 37.30 3.02 -1.41
CA THR A 388 37.71 4.07 -0.46
C THR A 388 38.25 5.33 -1.12
N PRO A 389 39.08 5.24 -2.18
CA PRO A 389 39.83 6.42 -2.65
C PRO A 389 38.93 7.55 -3.20
N TYR A 390 37.89 7.23 -3.96
CA TYR A 390 36.96 8.25 -4.47
C TYR A 390 36.13 8.93 -3.36
N VAL A 391 35.82 8.19 -2.29
CA VAL A 391 35.09 8.72 -1.12
C VAL A 391 36.00 9.65 -0.34
N SER A 392 37.27 9.27 -0.16
CA SER A 392 38.28 10.11 0.46
C SER A 392 38.49 11.42 -0.30
N ASP A 393 38.54 11.38 -1.64
CA ASP A 393 38.65 12.59 -2.47
C ASP A 393 37.46 13.54 -2.23
N PHE A 394 36.24 13.02 -2.15
CA PHE A 394 35.04 13.84 -1.87
C PHE A 394 35.01 14.39 -0.43
N ILE A 395 35.43 13.60 0.56
CA ILE A 395 35.56 14.05 1.95
C ILE A 395 36.57 15.20 2.03
N HIS A 396 37.71 15.07 1.35
CA HIS A 396 38.72 16.12 1.29
C HIS A 396 38.18 17.39 0.61
N PHE A 397 37.45 17.26 -0.50
CA PHE A 397 36.74 18.37 -1.11
C PHE A 397 35.81 19.06 -0.10
N TRP A 398 34.99 18.28 0.61
CA TRP A 398 34.03 18.80 1.57
C TRP A 398 34.73 19.57 2.70
N ASP A 399 35.72 18.96 3.35
CA ASP A 399 36.43 19.56 4.48
C ASP A 399 37.22 20.82 4.11
N THR A 400 37.70 20.92 2.86
CA THR A 400 38.48 22.07 2.39
C THR A 400 37.64 23.18 1.79
N SER A 401 36.51 22.84 1.15
CA SER A 401 35.77 23.77 0.29
C SER A 401 34.39 24.12 0.83
N ILE A 402 33.82 23.34 1.76
CA ILE A 402 32.48 23.55 2.30
C ILE A 402 32.55 24.02 3.75
N GLN A 403 31.77 25.05 4.07
CA GLN A 403 31.59 25.55 5.43
C GLN A 403 30.11 25.50 5.80
N VAL A 404 29.82 25.04 7.02
CA VAL A 404 28.45 25.01 7.55
C VAL A 404 28.12 26.38 8.12
N LEU A 405 27.06 26.99 7.61
CA LEU A 405 26.58 28.29 8.07
C LEU A 405 25.69 28.11 9.31
N PRO A 406 25.76 29.04 10.29
CA PRO A 406 24.82 29.02 11.39
C PRO A 406 23.43 29.50 10.95
N LEU A 407 22.40 29.06 11.68
CA LEU A 407 20.98 29.25 11.36
C LEU A 407 20.49 30.71 11.41
N ASP A 408 21.33 31.63 11.90
CA ASP A 408 21.06 33.05 12.02
C ASP A 408 21.37 33.85 10.73
N LYS A 409 22.02 33.21 9.75
CA LYS A 409 22.33 33.80 8.44
C LYS A 409 21.32 33.38 7.39
N PHE A 410 21.39 34.03 6.22
CA PHE A 410 20.63 33.61 5.05
C PHE A 410 20.83 32.12 4.78
N GLU A 411 19.73 31.38 4.70
CA GLU A 411 19.72 29.94 4.45
C GLU A 411 20.16 29.66 3.01
N ASN A 412 21.46 29.41 2.85
CA ASN A 412 22.10 29.10 1.58
C ASN A 412 21.98 27.59 1.28
N ASP A 413 21.17 27.25 0.28
CA ASP A 413 20.95 25.88 -0.18
C ASP A 413 21.67 25.59 -1.50
N PHE A 414 22.24 24.39 -1.59
CA PHE A 414 22.85 23.85 -2.81
C PHE A 414 22.10 22.63 -3.30
N GLU A 415 21.88 22.55 -4.61
CA GLU A 415 21.41 21.33 -5.23
C GLU A 415 22.54 20.29 -5.28
N ILE A 416 22.18 19.01 -5.22
CA ILE A 416 23.17 17.92 -5.24
C ILE A 416 23.97 17.91 -6.56
N ASP A 417 23.34 18.24 -7.69
CA ASP A 417 23.99 18.35 -9.01
C ASP A 417 24.99 19.52 -9.09
N GLU A 418 24.70 20.63 -8.41
CA GLU A 418 25.64 21.74 -8.23
C GLU A 418 26.87 21.28 -7.44
N LEU A 419 26.67 20.52 -6.35
CA LEU A 419 27.78 19.95 -5.58
C LEU A 419 28.63 18.97 -6.39
N CYS A 420 28.00 18.12 -7.21
CA CYS A 420 28.72 17.26 -8.17
C CYS A 420 29.58 18.09 -9.13
N SER A 421 29.03 19.19 -9.64
CA SER A 421 29.72 20.10 -10.56
C SER A 421 30.86 20.87 -9.89
N LEU A 422 30.71 21.22 -8.61
CA LEU A 422 31.75 21.87 -7.81
C LEU A 422 32.89 20.91 -7.48
N PHE A 423 32.57 19.67 -7.11
CA PHE A 423 33.56 18.61 -6.88
C PHE A 423 34.39 18.34 -8.14
N LYS A 424 33.73 18.27 -9.31
CA LYS A 424 34.41 18.12 -10.60
C LYS A 424 35.37 19.28 -10.90
N LYS A 425 34.93 20.52 -10.65
CA LYS A 425 35.79 21.71 -10.80
C LYS A 425 36.95 21.68 -9.82
N TRP A 426 36.72 21.29 -8.56
CA TRP A 426 37.75 21.21 -7.53
C TRP A 426 38.87 20.25 -7.95
N ILE A 427 38.52 19.06 -8.44
CA ILE A 427 39.49 18.08 -8.97
C ILE A 427 40.29 18.65 -10.15
N GLN A 428 39.65 19.42 -11.04
CA GLN A 428 40.34 20.06 -12.17
C GLN A 428 41.29 21.18 -11.73
N THR A 429 40.98 21.87 -10.62
CA THR A 429 41.81 22.95 -10.08
C THR A 429 42.96 22.46 -9.20
N CYS A 430 42.85 21.26 -8.63
CA CYS A 430 43.96 20.62 -7.94
C CYS A 430 44.98 20.14 -8.98
N ASP A 431 46.15 20.78 -9.05
CA ASP A 431 47.21 20.50 -10.03
C ASP A 431 47.49 18.99 -10.20
N SER A 432 47.89 18.61 -11.41
CA SER A 432 48.16 17.23 -11.89
C SER A 432 49.22 16.44 -11.10
N GLY A 433 49.72 16.97 -9.98
CA GLY A 433 50.64 16.33 -9.05
C GLY A 433 50.01 15.92 -7.70
N SER A 434 48.70 16.11 -7.49
CA SER A 434 48.03 15.66 -6.26
C SER A 434 47.79 14.14 -6.26
N TYR A 435 47.92 13.50 -5.10
CA TYR A 435 47.65 12.07 -4.86
C TYR A 435 46.14 11.71 -4.94
N LEU A 436 45.35 12.48 -5.68
CA LEU A 436 43.92 12.24 -5.86
C LEU A 436 43.70 11.01 -6.75
N SER A 437 42.72 10.21 -6.38
CA SER A 437 42.46 8.94 -7.05
C SER A 437 41.53 9.10 -8.24
N SER A 438 40.63 10.08 -8.20
CA SER A 438 39.73 10.42 -9.31
C SER A 438 40.32 11.50 -10.21
N LYS A 439 40.66 11.13 -11.45
CA LYS A 439 41.15 12.08 -12.48
C LYS A 439 40.04 12.81 -13.22
N THR A 440 38.79 12.33 -13.16
CA THR A 440 37.66 12.87 -13.92
C THR A 440 36.66 13.65 -13.07
N GLY A 441 36.67 13.42 -11.74
CA GLY A 441 35.77 14.06 -10.80
C GLY A 441 34.28 13.75 -11.00
N ASN A 442 33.96 12.68 -11.73
CA ASN A 442 32.58 12.25 -11.92
C ASN A 442 32.11 11.49 -10.67
N ILE A 443 31.03 11.97 -10.06
CA ILE A 443 30.34 11.31 -8.95
C ILE A 443 28.84 11.33 -9.23
N SER A 444 28.12 10.28 -8.82
CA SER A 444 26.66 10.24 -8.95
C SER A 444 25.99 11.01 -7.81
N GLU A 445 24.85 11.64 -8.07
CA GLU A 445 24.08 12.36 -7.03
C GLU A 445 23.71 11.44 -5.86
N ASN A 446 23.37 10.19 -6.14
CA ASN A 446 23.05 9.20 -5.12
C ASN A 446 24.25 8.88 -4.22
N ASP A 447 25.46 8.82 -4.79
CA ASP A 447 26.68 8.61 -4.00
C ASP A 447 27.00 9.83 -3.14
N VAL A 448 26.81 11.05 -3.65
CA VAL A 448 26.95 12.28 -2.85
C VAL A 448 26.03 12.27 -1.64
N VAL A 449 24.74 11.97 -1.84
CA VAL A 449 23.76 11.89 -0.74
C VAL A 449 24.17 10.83 0.29
N LYS A 450 24.62 9.65 -0.15
CA LYS A 450 25.10 8.57 0.75
C LYS A 450 26.32 9.00 1.55
N ILE A 451 27.28 9.67 0.93
CA ILE A 451 28.50 10.15 1.60
C ILE A 451 28.13 11.21 2.64
N ILE A 452 27.34 12.23 2.27
CA ILE A 452 26.95 13.30 3.20
C ILE A 452 26.19 12.74 4.40
N HIS A 453 25.17 11.90 4.18
CA HIS A 453 24.42 11.29 5.29
C HIS A 453 25.26 10.43 6.23
N HIS A 454 26.31 9.77 5.72
CA HIS A 454 27.14 8.89 6.55
C HIS A 454 28.23 9.64 7.31
N PHE A 455 28.92 10.58 6.66
CA PHE A 455 30.06 11.28 7.25
C PHE A 455 29.68 12.59 7.95
N TYR A 456 28.60 13.24 7.52
CA TYR A 456 28.13 14.53 8.04
C TYR A 456 26.64 14.47 8.45
N PRO A 457 26.28 13.67 9.47
CA PRO A 457 24.89 13.44 9.86
C PRO A 457 24.15 14.68 10.41
N SER A 458 24.89 15.75 10.75
CA SER A 458 24.32 17.04 11.17
C SER A 458 23.79 17.88 10.01
N ILE A 459 24.10 17.51 8.77
CA ILE A 459 23.69 18.24 7.57
C ILE A 459 22.31 17.77 7.13
N GLU A 460 21.40 18.72 6.97
CA GLU A 460 20.04 18.45 6.51
C GLU A 460 19.98 18.42 4.97
N ILE A 461 19.41 17.33 4.44
CA ILE A 461 19.14 17.14 3.02
C ILE A 461 17.63 17.07 2.83
N VAL A 462 17.07 17.98 2.05
CA VAL A 462 15.63 18.05 1.74
C VAL A 462 15.37 17.43 0.38
N ASP A 463 14.33 16.57 0.32
CA ASP A 463 13.86 15.89 -0.90
C ASP A 463 14.93 15.09 -1.65
N HIS A 464 16.01 14.69 -0.99
CA HIS A 464 17.21 14.08 -1.60
C HIS A 464 17.82 14.96 -2.71
N LYS A 465 17.52 16.27 -2.71
CA LYS A 465 17.88 17.19 -3.79
C LYS A 465 18.63 18.43 -3.30
N TYR A 466 18.29 18.97 -2.13
CA TYR A 466 18.87 20.22 -1.62
C TYR A 466 19.62 19.98 -0.31
N VAL A 467 20.84 20.51 -0.21
CA VAL A 467 21.65 20.53 1.00
C VAL A 467 21.59 21.93 1.61
N LEU A 468 21.14 22.02 2.86
CA LEU A 468 20.85 23.30 3.51
C LEU A 468 22.05 23.84 4.31
N ASN A 469 22.09 25.16 4.45
CA ASN A 469 23.01 25.89 5.34
C ASN A 469 24.48 25.61 5.10
N ILE A 470 24.88 25.56 3.83
CA ILE A 470 26.28 25.41 3.45
C ILE A 470 26.73 26.56 2.56
N SER A 471 28.01 26.90 2.64
CA SER A 471 28.69 27.79 1.69
C SER A 471 29.88 27.07 1.08
N CYS A 472 30.13 27.31 -0.21
CA CYS A 472 31.27 26.74 -0.91
C CYS A 472 32.28 27.83 -1.31
N ASN A 473 33.55 27.64 -0.97
CA ASN A 473 34.63 28.56 -1.32
C ASN A 473 34.85 28.69 -2.84
N LEU A 474 34.41 27.70 -3.62
CA LEU A 474 34.52 27.68 -5.08
C LEU A 474 33.38 28.42 -5.79
N TRP A 475 32.32 28.77 -5.06
CA TRP A 475 31.17 29.47 -5.60
C TRP A 475 30.39 30.22 -4.51
N ASP A 476 30.56 31.55 -4.49
CA ASP A 476 29.79 32.45 -3.64
C ASP A 476 28.50 32.88 -4.36
N LYS A 477 27.44 32.07 -4.24
CA LYS A 477 26.11 32.36 -4.81
C LYS A 477 25.59 33.73 -4.39
N THR A 478 25.69 34.03 -3.10
CA THR A 478 25.14 35.25 -2.52
C THR A 478 25.86 36.49 -3.01
N GLY A 479 27.19 36.47 -3.05
CA GLY A 479 28.00 37.58 -3.56
C GLY A 479 27.84 37.78 -5.06
N GLU A 480 27.72 36.70 -5.85
CA GLU A 480 27.46 36.81 -7.30
C GLU A 480 26.10 37.48 -7.56
N VAL A 481 25.03 37.00 -6.91
CA VAL A 481 23.70 37.60 -7.04
C VAL A 481 23.72 39.08 -6.64
N ASP A 482 24.37 39.44 -5.53
CA ASP A 482 24.50 40.84 -5.10
C ASP A 482 25.22 41.72 -6.15
N ASN A 483 26.29 41.21 -6.75
CA ASN A 483 27.01 41.94 -7.79
C ASN A 483 26.15 42.17 -9.04
N TYR A 484 25.42 41.14 -9.49
CA TYR A 484 24.52 41.26 -10.63
C TYR A 484 23.32 42.18 -10.33
N LEU A 485 22.81 42.20 -9.09
CA LEU A 485 21.78 43.15 -8.68
C LEU A 485 22.28 44.60 -8.71
N LYS A 486 23.54 44.86 -8.32
CA LYS A 486 24.16 46.18 -8.47
C LYS A 486 24.32 46.58 -9.94
N MET A 487 24.67 45.63 -10.81
CA MET A 487 24.73 45.85 -12.26
C MET A 487 23.34 46.16 -12.83
N PHE A 488 22.32 45.41 -12.42
CA PHE A 488 20.93 45.64 -12.82
C PHE A 488 20.46 47.03 -12.38
N LYS A 489 20.74 47.43 -11.14
CA LYS A 489 20.41 48.77 -10.62
C LYS A 489 20.98 49.89 -11.49
N LYS A 490 22.24 49.77 -11.93
CA LYS A 490 22.87 50.74 -12.86
C LYS A 490 22.23 50.72 -14.24
N HIS A 491 22.04 49.52 -14.80
CA HIS A 491 21.43 49.34 -16.12
C HIS A 491 20.01 49.89 -16.17
N TYR A 492 19.20 49.58 -15.17
CA TYR A 492 17.82 50.05 -15.05
C TYR A 492 17.78 51.57 -14.93
N ALA A 493 18.61 52.19 -14.08
CA ALA A 493 18.70 53.65 -13.97
C ALA A 493 19.02 54.32 -15.33
N GLU A 494 19.93 53.76 -16.13
CA GLU A 494 20.27 54.26 -17.46
C GLU A 494 19.15 54.07 -18.49
N VAL A 495 18.42 52.96 -18.43
CA VAL A 495 17.34 52.63 -19.37
C VAL A 495 16.06 53.40 -19.05
N SER A 496 15.70 53.55 -17.77
CA SER A 496 14.54 54.35 -17.32
C SER A 496 14.69 55.82 -17.70
N LEU A 497 15.91 56.38 -17.61
CA LEU A 497 16.22 57.74 -18.08
C LEU A 497 16.00 57.91 -19.59
N LYS A 498 16.16 56.84 -20.39
CA LYS A 498 16.02 56.87 -21.85
C LYS A 498 14.61 56.56 -22.34
N LYS A 499 13.82 55.78 -21.60
CA LYS A 499 12.50 55.29 -22.03
C LYS A 499 11.32 56.14 -21.56
N GLY A 500 11.48 57.06 -20.62
CA GLY A 500 10.37 57.90 -20.13
C GLY A 500 9.18 57.09 -19.59
N THR A 501 9.43 55.87 -19.11
CA THR A 501 8.41 54.95 -18.62
C THR A 501 8.08 55.24 -17.16
N ASN A 502 6.79 55.48 -16.88
CA ASN A 502 6.20 55.66 -15.54
C ASN A 502 5.98 54.31 -14.82
N GLU A 503 6.84 53.32 -15.02
CA GLU A 503 6.70 52.01 -14.36
C GLU A 503 7.21 52.13 -12.92
N SER A 504 6.33 51.96 -11.94
CA SER A 504 6.62 52.18 -10.51
C SER A 504 7.16 50.94 -9.79
N LEU A 505 7.26 49.81 -10.48
CA LEU A 505 7.54 48.49 -9.91
C LEU A 505 8.37 47.66 -10.89
N ILE A 506 9.29 46.86 -10.36
CA ILE A 506 10.13 45.91 -11.12
C ILE A 506 9.71 44.50 -10.74
N SER A 507 9.37 43.64 -11.70
CA SER A 507 9.02 42.25 -11.39
C SER A 507 10.27 41.42 -11.07
N PHE A 508 10.14 40.41 -10.20
CA PHE A 508 11.26 39.49 -9.91
C PHE A 508 11.76 38.78 -11.17
N ASP A 509 10.86 38.52 -12.12
CA ASP A 509 11.17 37.87 -13.39
C ASP A 509 12.09 38.72 -14.26
N GLU A 510 11.83 40.03 -14.36
CA GLU A 510 12.71 40.96 -15.09
C GLU A 510 14.13 40.98 -14.53
N VAL A 511 14.26 40.98 -13.19
CA VAL A 511 15.57 40.97 -12.52
C VAL A 511 16.29 39.64 -12.77
N TYR A 512 15.56 38.53 -12.69
CA TYR A 512 16.13 37.19 -12.90
C TYR A 512 16.51 36.94 -14.36
N ASP A 513 15.72 37.42 -15.32
CA ASP A 513 16.03 37.32 -16.75
C ASP A 513 17.31 38.09 -17.09
N PHE A 514 17.45 39.31 -16.57
CA PHE A 514 18.70 40.07 -16.70
C PHE A 514 19.90 39.33 -16.09
N TYR A 515 19.73 38.76 -14.89
CA TYR A 515 20.76 37.93 -14.26
C TYR A 515 21.15 36.76 -15.18
N CYS A 516 20.18 36.03 -15.72
CA CYS A 516 20.41 34.90 -16.61
C CYS A 516 21.16 35.31 -17.89
N GLU A 517 20.81 36.45 -18.49
CA GLU A 517 21.51 36.97 -19.67
C GLU A 517 22.98 37.29 -19.35
N LYS A 518 23.23 38.01 -18.25
CA LYS A 518 24.58 38.42 -17.86
C LYS A 518 25.46 37.28 -17.33
N VAL A 519 24.85 36.23 -16.78
CA VAL A 519 25.56 35.00 -16.42
C VAL A 519 25.97 34.22 -17.66
N LYS A 520 25.09 34.13 -18.66
CA LYS A 520 25.41 33.48 -19.96
C LYS A 520 26.54 34.18 -20.70
N GLU A 521 26.56 35.51 -20.70
CA GLU A 521 27.65 36.30 -21.30
C GLU A 521 29.02 36.01 -20.65
N ASN A 522 29.04 35.73 -19.34
CA ASN A 522 30.26 35.51 -18.55
C ASN A 522 30.62 34.01 -18.38
N ASP A 523 29.93 33.09 -19.06
CA ASP A 523 30.07 31.63 -18.91
C ASP A 523 30.12 31.18 -17.42
N SER A 524 29.30 31.83 -16.60
CA SER A 524 29.27 31.64 -15.16
C SER A 524 28.14 30.68 -14.75
N ARG A 525 28.19 30.14 -13.53
CA ARG A 525 27.13 29.28 -13.03
C ARG A 525 25.89 30.11 -12.70
N CYS A 526 24.73 29.65 -13.17
CA CYS A 526 23.46 30.32 -12.91
C CYS A 526 22.80 29.71 -11.67
N VAL A 527 22.44 30.54 -10.69
CA VAL A 527 21.60 30.09 -9.57
C VAL A 527 20.19 29.79 -10.06
N ASN A 528 19.51 28.83 -9.45
CA ASN A 528 18.12 28.55 -9.78
C ASN A 528 17.20 29.73 -9.39
N LYS A 529 16.04 29.83 -10.06
CA LYS A 529 15.05 30.89 -9.80
C LYS A 529 14.56 30.90 -8.36
N ARG A 530 14.35 29.73 -7.75
CA ARG A 530 13.83 29.60 -6.38
C ARG A 530 14.77 30.25 -5.36
N PHE A 531 16.07 29.98 -5.49
CA PHE A 531 17.14 30.55 -4.68
C PHE A 531 17.21 32.06 -4.88
N PHE A 532 17.15 32.51 -6.13
CA PHE A 532 17.17 33.94 -6.46
C PHE A 532 16.00 34.70 -5.83
N GLU A 533 14.77 34.19 -5.98
CA GLU A 533 13.58 34.77 -5.33
C GLU A 533 13.72 34.78 -3.80
N LYS A 534 14.20 33.68 -3.20
CA LYS A 534 14.44 33.58 -1.75
C LYS A 534 15.44 34.62 -1.26
N TYR A 535 16.53 34.83 -2.01
CA TYR A 535 17.53 35.87 -1.72
C TYR A 535 16.94 37.26 -1.81
N LEU A 536 16.09 37.52 -2.81
CA LEU A 536 15.39 38.79 -2.93
C LEU A 536 14.47 39.05 -1.74
N PHE A 537 13.68 38.05 -1.32
CA PHE A 537 12.81 38.15 -0.15
C PHE A 537 13.58 38.49 1.13
N TYR A 538 14.76 37.91 1.32
CA TYR A 538 15.58 38.14 2.51
C TYR A 538 16.21 39.54 2.54
N ASN A 539 16.79 40.01 1.43
CA ASN A 539 17.51 41.28 1.41
C ASN A 539 16.64 42.51 1.07
N PHE A 540 15.54 42.32 0.36
CA PHE A 540 14.68 43.42 -0.12
C PHE A 540 13.29 43.40 0.51
N THR A 541 13.09 42.70 1.63
CA THR A 541 11.82 42.71 2.38
C THR A 541 11.15 44.09 2.48
N PRO A 542 11.86 45.19 2.83
CA PRO A 542 11.21 46.51 2.95
C PRO A 542 10.78 47.12 1.60
N TYR A 543 11.30 46.62 0.48
CA TYR A 543 11.02 47.15 -0.87
C TYR A 543 10.06 46.27 -1.67
N ILE A 544 9.66 45.10 -1.16
CA ILE A 544 8.77 44.19 -1.87
C ILE A 544 7.32 44.64 -1.74
N LYS A 545 6.64 44.79 -2.89
CA LYS A 545 5.22 45.11 -3.03
C LYS A 545 4.55 44.00 -3.83
N TYR A 546 3.28 43.73 -3.53
CA TYR A 546 2.45 42.74 -4.24
C TYR A 546 3.13 41.36 -4.42
N GLU A 547 3.83 40.91 -3.38
CA GLU A 547 4.54 39.62 -3.28
C GLU A 547 5.76 39.42 -4.19
N LYS A 548 5.72 39.82 -5.47
CA LYS A 548 6.79 39.55 -6.45
C LYS A 548 7.31 40.78 -7.20
N PHE A 549 7.09 41.98 -6.64
CA PHE A 549 7.56 43.23 -7.25
C PHE A 549 8.45 44.02 -6.30
N ILE A 550 9.50 44.63 -6.83
CA ILE A 550 10.40 45.53 -6.10
C ILE A 550 9.99 46.98 -6.40
N SER A 551 9.82 47.79 -5.36
CA SER A 551 9.57 49.22 -5.46
C SER A 551 10.80 49.97 -6.01
N LEU A 552 10.58 51.00 -6.83
CA LEU A 552 11.66 51.88 -7.30
C LEU A 552 12.40 52.62 -6.18
N ASP A 553 11.83 52.68 -4.97
CA ASP A 553 12.51 53.24 -3.78
C ASP A 553 13.88 52.58 -3.53
N TRP A 554 14.03 51.30 -3.91
CA TRP A 554 15.31 50.58 -3.87
C TRP A 554 16.40 51.21 -4.76
N LEU A 555 16.03 51.83 -5.88
CA LEU A 555 17.00 52.48 -6.77
C LEU A 555 17.60 53.75 -6.14
N LEU A 556 16.88 54.39 -5.20
CA LEU A 556 17.27 55.64 -4.56
C LEU A 556 18.19 55.44 -3.33
N CYS A 557 18.29 54.22 -2.81
CA CYS A 557 19.20 53.81 -1.71
C CYS A 557 20.39 53.02 -2.25
#